data_AF-A0A968X8R4-F1
#
_entry.id   AF-A0A968X8R4-F1
#
_cell.length_a   1.000
_cell.length_b   1.000
_cell.length_c   1.000
_cell.angle_alpha   90.00
_cell.angle_beta   90.00
_cell.angle_gamma   90.00
#
_symmetry.space_group_name_H-M   'P 1'
#
loop_
_entity.id
_entity.type
_entity.pdbx_description
1 polymer ?
#
loop_
_entity_poly.entity_id
_entity_poly.type
_entity_poly.pdbx_seq_one_letter_code
_entity_poly.pdbx_strand_id
1 'polypeptide(L)'
;MLLYLLATIAVLLASATLAARWFSKTPLVALLALLVLVLTQITGIQLVLGALGQLYPIAITTFAIALCILLLFLSRNASAIEVFDGNDKPPLKPLTWVGPLMVGLLIIRPLLPMVTELLQQVQQVHPLGWDVVSYHLPNVIDYIQAHSLWSLTGSYAYYPGGNELLNLWSMGPLRHEGGPSV
;
A
#
# COMPACT_ATOMS: atom_id res chain seq x y z
N MET A 1 10.10 -5.46 18.56
CA MET A 1 10.92 -5.68 17.34
C MET A 1 10.73 -7.07 16.74
N LEU A 2 10.86 -8.17 17.51
CA LEU A 2 10.71 -9.54 16.99
C LEU A 2 9.36 -9.79 16.27
N LEU A 3 8.24 -9.33 16.84
CA LEU A 3 6.91 -9.48 16.23
C LEU A 3 6.80 -8.84 14.83
N TYR A 4 7.34 -7.64 14.67
CA TYR A 4 7.35 -6.95 13.38
C TYR A 4 8.27 -7.64 12.37
N LEU A 5 9.41 -8.19 12.81
CA LEU A 5 10.28 -8.99 11.95
C LEU A 5 9.54 -10.24 11.42
N LEU A 6 8.79 -10.93 12.29
CA LEU A 6 7.98 -12.09 11.90
C LEU A 6 6.89 -11.70 10.89
N ALA A 7 6.21 -10.57 11.10
CA ALA A 7 5.21 -10.06 10.16
C ALA A 7 5.82 -9.73 8.80
N THR A 8 6.98 -9.07 8.77
CA THR A 8 7.71 -8.74 7.54
C THR A 8 8.13 -10.00 6.78
N ILE A 9 8.68 -11.00 7.48
CA ILE A 9 9.06 -12.28 6.85
C ILE A 9 7.82 -12.97 6.26
N ALA A 10 6.70 -12.99 6.98
CA ALA A 10 5.45 -13.60 6.49
C ALA A 10 4.95 -12.92 5.19
N VAL A 11 4.90 -11.58 5.16
CA VAL A 11 4.48 -10.82 3.97
C VAL A 11 5.45 -11.04 2.79
N LEU A 12 6.76 -11.00 3.04
CA LEU A 12 7.76 -11.22 2.00
C LEU A 12 7.68 -12.64 1.44
N LEU A 13 7.55 -13.66 2.30
CA LEU A 13 7.46 -15.05 1.87
C LEU A 13 6.22 -15.29 1.00
N ALA A 14 5.05 -14.79 1.42
CA ALA A 14 3.82 -14.92 0.65
C ALA A 14 3.92 -14.22 -0.71
N SER A 15 4.42 -12.98 -0.71
CA SER A 15 4.57 -12.17 -1.93
C SER A 15 5.56 -12.79 -2.91
N ALA A 16 6.73 -13.23 -2.43
CA ALA A 16 7.76 -13.84 -3.26
C ALA A 16 7.29 -15.16 -3.86
N THR A 17 6.58 -15.98 -3.08
CA THR A 17 6.04 -17.25 -3.56
C THR A 17 4.98 -17.04 -4.64
N LEU A 18 4.05 -16.10 -4.45
CA LEU A 18 3.04 -15.77 -5.45
C LEU A 18 3.66 -15.17 -6.71
N ALA A 19 4.54 -14.18 -6.56
CA ALA A 19 5.21 -13.52 -7.68
C ALA A 19 6.03 -14.52 -8.52
N ALA A 20 6.80 -15.39 -7.88
CA ALA A 20 7.59 -16.41 -8.56
C ALA A 20 6.73 -17.46 -9.26
N ARG A 21 5.56 -17.81 -8.71
CA ARG A 21 4.63 -18.77 -9.33
C ARG A 21 3.89 -18.15 -10.51
N TRP A 22 3.31 -16.97 -10.34
CA TRP A 22 2.54 -16.29 -11.37
C TRP A 22 3.41 -15.84 -12.55
N PHE A 23 4.63 -15.37 -12.29
CA PHE A 23 5.51 -14.77 -13.30
C PHE A 23 6.86 -15.49 -13.40
N SER A 24 6.85 -16.83 -13.32
CA SER A 24 8.05 -17.68 -13.31
C SER A 24 8.98 -17.50 -14.52
N LYS A 25 8.44 -17.09 -15.67
CA LYS A 25 9.19 -16.93 -16.93
C LYS A 25 9.77 -15.53 -17.13
N THR A 26 9.34 -14.54 -16.35
CA THR A 26 9.63 -13.11 -16.58
C THR A 26 10.12 -12.46 -15.28
N PRO A 27 11.44 -12.49 -14.99
CA PRO A 27 11.98 -12.10 -13.68
C PRO A 27 11.72 -10.63 -13.32
N LEU A 28 11.75 -9.72 -14.30
CA LEU A 28 11.43 -8.32 -14.06
C LEU A 28 9.96 -8.14 -13.64
N VAL A 29 9.03 -8.82 -14.31
CA VAL A 29 7.60 -8.78 -13.96
C VAL A 29 7.36 -9.42 -12.59
N ALA A 30 8.06 -10.51 -12.27
CA ALA A 30 8.03 -11.12 -10.96
C ALA A 30 8.52 -10.18 -9.86
N LEU A 31 9.61 -9.42 -10.10
CA LEU A 31 10.11 -8.42 -9.14
C LEU A 31 9.12 -7.27 -8.91
N LEU A 32 8.51 -6.75 -9.99
CA LEU A 32 7.47 -5.73 -9.89
C LEU A 32 6.23 -6.26 -9.15
N ALA A 33 5.81 -7.49 -9.46
CA ALA A 33 4.70 -8.14 -8.77
C ALA A 33 5.00 -8.35 -7.27
N LEU A 34 6.23 -8.74 -6.91
CA LEU A 34 6.66 -8.84 -5.52
C LEU A 34 6.49 -7.50 -4.79
N LEU A 35 6.98 -6.41 -5.36
CA LEU A 35 6.87 -5.07 -4.76
C LEU A 35 5.40 -4.69 -4.54
N VAL A 36 4.56 -4.84 -5.57
CA VAL A 36 3.13 -4.52 -5.51
C VAL A 36 2.42 -5.39 -4.47
N LEU A 37 2.72 -6.69 -4.40
CA LEU A 37 2.12 -7.61 -3.44
C LEU A 37 2.51 -7.30 -1.99
N VAL A 38 3.76 -6.90 -1.74
CA VAL A 38 4.21 -6.50 -0.40
C VAL A 38 3.47 -5.24 0.05
N LEU A 39 3.44 -4.21 -0.80
CA LEU A 39 2.75 -2.96 -0.49
C LEU A 39 1.24 -3.20 -0.26
N THR A 40 0.61 -3.96 -1.15
CA THR A 40 -0.82 -4.31 -1.04
C THR A 40 -1.14 -5.03 0.27
N GLN A 41 -0.30 -6.00 0.67
CA GLN A 41 -0.50 -6.71 1.93
C GLN A 41 -0.31 -5.81 3.15
N ILE A 42 0.76 -5.01 3.20
CA ILE A 42 1.00 -4.09 4.32
C ILE A 42 -0.18 -3.12 4.45
N THR A 43 -0.59 -2.49 3.35
CA THR A 43 -1.73 -1.56 3.33
C THR A 43 -3.03 -2.27 3.73
N GLY A 44 -3.30 -3.45 3.17
CA GLY A 44 -4.51 -4.22 3.50
C GLY A 44 -4.58 -4.61 4.98
N ILE A 45 -3.48 -5.08 5.56
CA ILE A 45 -3.38 -5.42 6.99
C ILE A 45 -3.68 -4.19 7.85
N GLN A 46 -3.05 -3.05 7.52
CA GLN A 46 -3.24 -1.81 8.27
C GLN A 46 -4.67 -1.29 8.17
N LEU A 47 -5.27 -1.31 6.98
CA LEU A 47 -6.65 -0.86 6.79
C LEU A 47 -7.64 -1.75 7.53
N VAL A 48 -7.52 -3.08 7.42
CA VAL A 48 -8.44 -4.01 8.07
C VAL A 48 -8.32 -3.92 9.60
N LEU A 49 -7.10 -4.03 10.14
CA LEU A 49 -6.91 -3.97 11.59
C LEU A 49 -7.19 -2.57 12.14
N GLY A 50 -6.86 -1.52 11.38
CA GLY A 50 -7.14 -0.14 11.72
C GLY A 50 -8.63 0.16 11.79
N ALA A 51 -9.39 -0.32 10.80
CA ALA A 51 -10.85 -0.22 10.81
C ALA A 51 -11.47 -0.92 12.02
N LEU A 52 -10.88 -2.03 12.47
CA LEU A 52 -11.34 -2.80 13.63
C LEU A 52 -10.81 -2.29 14.98
N GLY A 53 -9.95 -1.27 15.00
CA GLY A 53 -9.30 -0.77 16.23
C GLY A 53 -8.35 -1.80 16.86
N GLN A 54 -7.68 -2.61 16.04
CA GLN A 54 -6.78 -3.70 16.46
C GLN A 54 -5.34 -3.48 15.94
N LEU A 55 -4.87 -2.24 15.80
CA LEU A 55 -3.50 -1.94 15.34
C LEU A 55 -2.46 -2.04 16.47
N TYR A 56 -2.34 -3.22 17.07
CA TYR A 56 -1.28 -3.54 18.01
C TYR A 56 -0.38 -4.66 17.45
N PRO A 57 0.90 -4.76 17.91
CA PRO A 57 1.89 -5.64 17.30
C PRO A 57 1.45 -7.09 17.13
N ILE A 58 0.78 -7.66 18.15
CA ILE A 58 0.34 -9.06 18.14
C ILE A 58 -0.72 -9.29 17.06
N ALA A 59 -1.72 -8.42 16.93
CA ALA A 59 -2.76 -8.54 15.90
C ALA A 59 -2.16 -8.43 14.49
N ILE A 60 -1.24 -7.48 14.28
CA ILE A 60 -0.53 -7.32 13.00
C ILE A 60 0.23 -8.60 12.63
N THR A 61 1.02 -9.14 13.56
CA THR A 61 1.80 -10.37 13.32
C THR A 61 0.90 -11.58 13.07
N THR A 62 -0.14 -11.77 13.88
CA THR A 62 -1.07 -12.90 13.72
C THR A 62 -1.81 -12.80 12.39
N PHE A 63 -2.31 -11.62 12.02
CA PHE A 63 -2.99 -11.40 10.75
C PHE A 63 -2.05 -11.61 9.56
N ALA A 64 -0.82 -11.10 9.62
CA ALA A 64 0.19 -11.29 8.58
C ALA A 64 0.55 -12.77 8.39
N ILE A 65 0.70 -13.54 9.47
CA ILE A 65 0.97 -14.99 9.40
C ILE A 65 -0.24 -15.73 8.84
N ALA A 66 -1.46 -15.41 9.31
CA ALA A 66 -2.69 -16.04 8.80
C ALA A 66 -2.88 -15.76 7.30
N LEU A 67 -2.66 -14.52 6.87
CA LEU A 67 -2.71 -14.12 5.48
C LEU A 67 -1.62 -14.83 4.66
N CYS A 68 -0.40 -14.93 5.19
CA CYS A 68 0.68 -15.67 4.55
C CYS A 68 0.29 -17.14 4.32
N ILE A 69 -0.21 -17.83 5.34
CA ILE A 69 -0.68 -19.22 5.23
C ILE A 69 -1.78 -19.35 4.17
N LEU A 70 -2.77 -18.45 4.20
CA LEU A 70 -3.86 -18.43 3.21
C LEU A 70 -3.33 -18.24 1.79
N LEU A 71 -2.49 -17.24 1.57
CA LEU A 71 -1.92 -16.93 0.25
C LEU A 71 -1.01 -18.06 -0.24
N LEU A 72 -0.21 -18.67 0.63
CA LEU A 72 0.58 -19.85 0.29
C LEU A 72 -0.31 -21.03 -0.09
N PHE A 73 -1.42 -21.25 0.62
CA PHE A 73 -2.39 -22.28 0.28
C PHE A 73 -3.04 -22.01 -1.09
N LEU A 74 -3.52 -20.80 -1.34
CA LEU A 74 -4.11 -20.40 -2.62
C LEU A 74 -3.09 -20.49 -3.76
N SER A 75 -1.81 -20.18 -3.50
CA SER A 75 -0.74 -20.27 -4.48
C SER A 75 -0.51 -21.69 -4.99
N ARG A 76 -0.90 -22.72 -4.23
CA ARG A 76 -0.74 -24.14 -4.64
C ARG A 76 -1.49 -24.45 -5.92
N ASN A 77 -2.64 -23.82 -6.11
CA ASN A 77 -3.51 -24.03 -7.27
C ASN A 77 -3.35 -22.93 -8.33
N ALA A 78 -2.43 -21.98 -8.12
CA ALA A 78 -2.16 -20.94 -9.08
C ALA A 78 -1.34 -21.48 -10.25
N SER A 79 -1.94 -21.48 -11.44
CA SER A 79 -1.20 -21.64 -12.69
C SER A 79 -0.34 -20.40 -12.96
N ALA A 80 0.77 -20.60 -13.67
CA ALA A 80 1.54 -19.48 -14.20
C ALA A 80 0.62 -18.62 -15.05
N ILE A 81 0.63 -17.31 -14.82
CA ILE A 81 -0.11 -16.38 -15.64
C ILE A 81 0.66 -16.29 -16.95
N GLU A 82 0.00 -16.65 -18.05
CA GLU A 82 0.57 -16.41 -19.38
C GLU A 82 0.62 -14.90 -19.59
N VAL A 83 1.81 -14.34 -19.34
CA VAL A 83 2.14 -13.00 -19.83
C VAL A 83 2.12 -13.14 -21.35
N PHE A 84 1.17 -12.47 -22.00
CA PHE A 84 1.05 -12.44 -23.46
C PHE A 84 2.44 -12.28 -24.06
N ASP A 85 2.93 -13.33 -24.72
CA ASP A 85 4.13 -13.23 -25.54
C ASP A 85 3.76 -12.26 -26.67
N GLY A 86 4.54 -11.19 -26.84
CA GLY A 86 4.32 -10.23 -27.93
C GLY A 86 4.39 -10.86 -29.32
N ASN A 87 4.77 -12.15 -29.40
CA ASN A 87 4.75 -12.97 -30.60
C ASN A 87 3.39 -13.65 -30.90
N ASP A 88 2.52 -13.86 -29.90
CA ASP A 88 1.12 -14.19 -30.13
C ASP A 88 0.40 -12.90 -30.51
N LYS A 89 0.67 -12.46 -31.74
CA LYS A 89 -0.06 -11.36 -32.34
C LYS A 89 -1.53 -11.79 -32.35
N PRO A 90 -2.45 -11.14 -31.60
CA PRO A 90 -3.82 -11.09 -32.09
C PRO A 90 -3.75 -10.60 -33.54
N PRO A 91 -4.68 -10.93 -34.44
CA PRO A 91 -4.73 -10.29 -35.74
C PRO A 91 -4.96 -8.80 -35.53
N LEU A 92 -3.86 -8.09 -35.27
CA LEU A 92 -3.75 -6.66 -35.26
C LEU A 92 -3.96 -6.33 -36.73
N LYS A 93 -5.24 -6.11 -37.09
CA LYS A 93 -5.52 -4.97 -37.95
C LYS A 93 -4.61 -3.86 -37.43
N PRO A 94 -3.82 -3.19 -38.28
CA PRO A 94 -2.85 -2.19 -37.85
C PRO A 94 -3.58 -1.06 -37.13
N LEU A 95 -3.88 -1.29 -35.86
CA LEU A 95 -4.39 -0.32 -34.93
C LEU A 95 -3.12 0.40 -34.53
N THR A 96 -2.82 1.41 -35.32
CA THR A 96 -1.74 2.37 -35.14
C THR A 96 -1.43 2.50 -33.66
N TRP A 97 -0.22 2.12 -33.25
CA TRP A 97 0.28 2.19 -31.86
C TRP A 97 0.00 3.53 -31.18
N VAL A 98 -0.25 4.57 -31.96
CA VAL A 98 -0.83 5.86 -31.60
C VAL A 98 -2.02 5.74 -30.63
N GLY A 99 -2.97 4.82 -30.84
CA GLY A 99 -4.16 4.72 -29.98
C GLY A 99 -3.83 4.32 -28.54
N PRO A 100 -3.24 3.12 -28.33
CA PRO A 100 -2.79 2.69 -27.00
C PRO A 100 -1.74 3.63 -26.38
N LEU A 101 -0.84 4.22 -27.17
CA LEU A 101 0.15 5.18 -26.69
C LEU A 101 -0.52 6.48 -26.21
N MET A 102 -1.48 7.02 -26.95
CA MET A 102 -2.24 8.20 -26.56
C MET A 102 -3.09 7.94 -25.31
N VAL A 103 -3.73 6.78 -25.23
CA VAL A 103 -4.47 6.35 -24.04
C VAL A 103 -3.52 6.20 -22.85
N GLY A 104 -2.36 5.55 -23.04
CA GLY A 104 -1.32 5.43 -22.03
C GLY A 104 -0.79 6.79 -21.56
N LEU A 105 -0.49 7.71 -22.47
CA LEU A 105 -0.04 9.07 -22.15
C LEU A 105 -1.12 9.90 -21.45
N LEU A 106 -2.39 9.73 -21.82
CA LEU A 106 -3.51 10.38 -21.14
C LEU A 106 -3.72 9.83 -19.73
N ILE A 107 -3.55 8.51 -19.52
CA ILE A 107 -3.62 7.87 -18.21
C ILE A 107 -2.41 8.22 -17.34
N ILE A 108 -1.22 8.35 -17.94
CA ILE A 108 0.01 8.69 -17.19
C ILE A 108 0.07 10.18 -16.84
N ARG A 109 -0.59 11.05 -17.59
CA ARG A 109 -0.58 12.50 -17.37
C ARG A 109 -1.00 12.92 -15.94
N PRO A 110 -2.09 12.40 -15.34
CA PRO A 110 -2.40 12.71 -13.95
C PRO A 110 -1.41 12.09 -12.95
N LEU A 111 -0.66 11.05 -13.35
CA LEU A 111 0.35 10.40 -12.50
C LEU A 111 1.71 11.11 -12.56
N LEU A 112 2.00 11.85 -13.63
CA LEU A 112 3.27 12.57 -13.80
C LEU A 112 3.54 13.55 -12.65
N PRO A 113 2.59 14.41 -12.22
CA PRO A 113 2.76 15.26 -11.04
C PRO A 113 3.14 14.46 -9.79
N MET A 114 2.47 13.34 -9.55
CA MET A 114 2.73 12.48 -8.39
C MET A 114 4.13 11.86 -8.45
N VAL A 115 4.58 11.42 -9.64
CA VAL A 115 5.93 10.87 -9.82
C VAL A 115 6.98 11.96 -9.66
N THR A 116 6.74 13.17 -10.19
CA THR A 116 7.67 14.29 -10.02
C THR A 116 7.74 14.77 -8.57
N GLU A 117 6.60 14.83 -7.88
CA GLU A 117 6.55 15.14 -6.45
C GLU A 117 7.26 14.06 -5.65
N LEU A 118 7.04 12.77 -5.95
CA LEU A 118 7.76 11.68 -5.29
C LEU A 118 9.28 11.80 -5.49
N LEU A 119 9.75 12.06 -6.71
CA LEU A 119 11.17 12.22 -6.98
C LEU A 119 11.76 13.46 -6.29
N GLN A 120 11.03 14.57 -6.27
CA GLN A 120 11.41 15.78 -5.54
C GLN A 120 11.43 15.51 -4.03
N GLN A 121 10.44 14.81 -3.49
CA GLN A 121 10.38 14.42 -2.09
C GLN A 121 11.54 13.49 -1.74
N VAL A 122 11.86 12.49 -2.55
CA VAL A 122 13.02 11.61 -2.31
C VAL A 122 14.34 12.39 -2.29
N GLN A 123 14.45 13.44 -3.10
CA GLN A 123 15.67 14.26 -3.18
C GLN A 123 15.75 15.36 -2.10
N GLN A 124 14.61 15.91 -1.68
CA GLN A 124 14.54 17.13 -0.85
C GLN A 124 13.97 16.87 0.55
N VAL A 125 13.08 15.90 0.69
CA VAL A 125 12.52 15.49 1.99
C VAL A 125 13.52 14.55 2.64
N HIS A 126 14.34 15.12 3.50
CA HIS A 126 15.18 14.34 4.39
C HIS A 126 14.26 13.45 5.26
N PRO A 127 14.52 12.14 5.44
CA PRO A 127 13.70 11.26 6.28
C PRO A 127 13.67 11.67 7.76
N LEU A 128 14.59 12.57 8.15
CA LEU A 128 14.59 13.26 9.45
C LEU A 128 14.39 14.78 9.30
N GLY A 129 13.77 15.20 8.21
CA GLY A 129 13.40 16.58 7.97
C GLY A 129 12.43 17.04 9.06
N TRP A 130 12.48 18.33 9.37
CA TRP A 130 11.67 18.91 10.46
C TRP A 130 10.18 18.57 10.30
N ASP A 131 9.68 18.58 9.07
CA ASP A 131 8.29 18.24 8.74
C ASP A 131 7.95 16.77 9.06
N VAL A 132 8.81 15.84 8.62
CA VAL A 132 8.70 14.39 8.89
C VAL A 132 8.74 14.10 10.38
N VAL A 133 9.67 14.72 11.11
CA VAL A 133 9.89 14.46 12.54
C VAL A 133 8.85 15.15 13.42
N SER A 134 8.37 16.31 13.01
CA SER A 134 7.48 17.14 13.84
C SER A 134 6.01 16.88 13.55
N TYR A 135 5.66 16.38 12.35
CA TYR A 135 4.26 16.14 11.96
C TYR A 135 3.95 14.69 11.62
N HIS A 136 4.77 14.00 10.83
CA HIS A 136 4.40 12.65 10.34
C HIS A 136 4.73 11.53 11.33
N LEU A 137 5.92 11.55 11.93
CA LEU A 137 6.34 10.57 12.92
C LEU A 137 5.44 10.55 14.18
N PRO A 138 5.06 11.70 14.76
CA PRO A 138 4.13 11.74 15.89
C PRO A 138 2.78 11.13 15.55
N ASN A 139 2.21 11.41 14.38
CA ASN A 139 0.93 10.81 13.96
C ASN A 139 1.02 9.28 13.88
N VAL A 140 2.13 8.73 13.37
CA VAL A 140 2.36 7.27 13.34
C VAL A 140 2.44 6.71 14.76
N ILE A 141 3.13 7.41 15.67
CA ILE A 141 3.22 7.02 17.08
C ILE A 141 1.83 7.05 17.73
N ASP A 142 1.03 8.09 17.47
CA ASP A 142 -0.32 8.26 18.00
C ASP A 142 -1.26 7.14 17.53
N TYR A 143 -1.22 6.76 16.25
CA TYR A 143 -1.99 5.62 15.74
C TYR A 143 -1.57 4.30 16.39
N ILE A 144 -0.27 4.10 16.60
CA ILE A 144 0.26 2.91 17.27
C ILE A 144 -0.17 2.87 18.74
N GLN A 145 -0.12 3.99 19.44
CA GLN A 145 -0.52 4.11 20.84
C GLN A 145 -2.04 3.98 21.03
N ALA A 146 -2.82 4.56 20.11
CA ALA A 146 -4.27 4.48 20.13
C ALA A 146 -4.82 3.13 19.61
N HIS A 147 -3.95 2.29 19.03
CA HIS A 147 -4.30 1.02 18.38
C HIS A 147 -5.39 1.16 17.30
N SER A 148 -5.53 2.35 16.71
CA SER A 148 -6.63 2.72 15.82
C SER A 148 -6.17 3.79 14.83
N LEU A 149 -6.68 3.73 13.60
CA LEU A 149 -6.50 4.82 12.62
C LEU A 149 -7.54 5.95 12.81
N TRP A 150 -8.50 5.77 13.73
CA TRP A 150 -9.57 6.71 13.98
C TRP A 150 -9.27 7.68 15.14
N SER A 151 -8.03 7.71 15.62
CA SER A 151 -7.68 8.58 16.73
C SER A 151 -7.51 10.02 16.26
N LEU A 152 -8.29 10.93 16.85
CA LEU A 152 -8.19 12.38 16.66
C LEU A 152 -7.33 13.05 17.74
N THR A 153 -6.69 12.28 18.61
CA THR A 153 -5.90 12.81 19.73
C THR A 153 -4.55 13.31 19.23
N GLY A 154 -4.51 14.57 18.79
CA GLY A 154 -3.28 15.25 18.39
C GLY A 154 -3.58 16.61 17.74
N SER A 155 -2.72 17.60 17.96
CA SER A 155 -2.88 18.97 17.42
C SER A 155 -2.99 19.03 15.89
N TYR A 156 -2.66 17.94 15.20
CA TYR A 156 -2.54 17.84 13.75
C TYR A 156 -3.62 16.96 13.10
N ALA A 157 -4.52 16.37 13.90
CA ALA A 157 -5.71 15.66 13.41
C ALA A 157 -6.71 16.61 12.72
N TYR A 158 -6.51 17.93 12.81
CA TYR A 158 -7.32 18.99 12.19
C TYR A 158 -6.50 19.85 11.22
N TYR A 159 -5.86 19.24 10.21
CA TYR A 159 -5.10 19.98 9.18
C TYR A 159 -5.81 19.94 7.81
N PRO A 160 -6.75 20.87 7.53
CA PRO A 160 -7.63 20.84 6.35
C PRO A 160 -6.95 21.12 4.99
N GLY A 161 -5.61 21.18 4.95
CA GLY A 161 -4.84 21.34 3.71
C GLY A 161 -3.79 20.24 3.46
N GLY A 162 -3.60 19.31 4.40
CA GLY A 162 -2.58 18.26 4.31
C GLY A 162 -3.15 16.97 3.76
N ASN A 163 -3.03 16.75 2.45
CA ASN A 163 -3.39 15.49 1.80
C ASN A 163 -2.25 14.47 1.91
N GLU A 164 -1.71 14.24 3.11
CA GLU A 164 -0.50 13.42 3.27
C GLU A 164 -0.80 12.02 3.83
N LEU A 165 -0.81 11.10 2.86
CA LEU A 165 -0.73 9.64 2.85
C LEU A 165 -1.70 8.75 3.65
N LEU A 166 -2.38 9.20 4.71
CA LEU A 166 -3.61 8.56 5.24
C LEU A 166 -4.31 9.49 6.25
N ASN A 167 -5.19 10.32 5.69
CA ASN A 167 -6.07 11.25 6.38
C ASN A 167 -7.52 10.70 6.24
N LEU A 168 -7.96 9.85 7.17
CA LEU A 168 -9.27 9.16 7.18
C LEU A 168 -10.47 10.09 7.46
N TRP A 169 -10.46 11.33 6.98
CA TRP A 169 -11.60 12.26 7.14
C TRP A 169 -12.84 11.86 6.34
N SER A 170 -12.75 10.85 5.48
CA SER A 170 -13.74 10.58 4.43
C SER A 170 -14.42 9.21 4.49
N MET A 171 -14.09 8.33 5.45
CA MET A 171 -14.63 6.96 5.47
C MET A 171 -15.53 6.64 6.68
N GLY A 172 -16.63 7.38 6.82
CA GLY A 172 -17.80 6.96 7.62
C GLY A 172 -18.39 8.07 8.49
N PRO A 173 -19.73 8.14 8.68
CA PRO A 173 -20.38 9.24 9.39
C PRO A 173 -19.92 9.24 10.85
N LEU A 174 -19.14 10.26 11.22
CA LEU A 174 -18.74 10.48 12.60
C LEU A 174 -20.01 10.67 13.44
N ARG A 175 -20.32 9.68 14.28
CA ARG A 175 -21.27 9.85 15.36
C ARG A 175 -20.66 10.89 16.29
N HIS A 176 -21.31 12.05 16.35
CA HIS A 176 -20.90 13.17 17.17
C HIS A 176 -21.10 12.80 18.64
N GLU A 177 -20.06 12.29 19.31
CA GLU A 177 -20.07 12.12 20.75
C GLU A 177 -19.33 13.29 21.41
N GLY A 178 -20.13 14.24 21.91
CA GLY A 178 -19.83 15.10 23.06
C GLY A 178 -18.56 15.95 22.99
N GLY A 179 -18.66 17.15 22.40
CA GLY A 179 -17.79 18.24 22.80
C GLY A 179 -18.14 18.71 24.22
N PRO A 180 -17.17 19.22 25.02
CA PRO A 180 -17.48 19.88 26.28
C PRO A 180 -18.32 21.12 25.99
N SER A 181 -19.48 21.21 26.64
CA SER A 181 -20.29 22.42 26.70
C SER A 181 -19.47 23.54 27.33
N VAL A 182 -19.07 24.51 26.51
CA VAL A 182 -18.74 25.87 26.97
C VAL A 182 -20.00 26.71 26.87
#